data_AF-A0A243PE47-F1
#
_entry.id   AF-A0A243PE47-F1
#
_cell.length_a   1.000
_cell.length_b   1.000
_cell.length_c   1.000
_cell.angle_alpha   90.00
_cell.angle_beta   90.00
_cell.angle_gamma   90.00
#
_symmetry.space_group_name_H-M   'P 1'
#
loop_
_entity.id
_entity.type
_entity.pdbx_description
1 polymer ?
#
loop_
_entity_poly.entity_id
_entity_poly.type
_entity_poly.pdbx_seq_one_letter_code
_entity_poly.pdbx_strand_id
1 'polypeptide(L)'
;MKPLLKRPCNECPWRRDHPAGWLGGYRPEDFTQQIQFDGPPLPCHKTIPGDGTDARAMCAGALIFMRNSCKGAHHPDYGDALDTVEPDTATVFAWSHEFIDHHCNPDKWLERVRARMTAQR
;
A
#
# COMPACT_ATOMS: atom_id res chain seq x y z
N MET A 1 -12.45 -16.32 7.44
CA MET A 1 -11.98 -15.00 6.97
C MET A 1 -10.47 -14.93 7.22
N LYS A 2 -9.66 -14.50 6.24
CA LYS A 2 -8.20 -14.36 6.40
C LYS A 2 -7.90 -13.30 7.48
N PRO A 3 -6.99 -13.53 8.45
CA PRO A 3 -6.67 -12.53 9.46
C PRO A 3 -6.27 -11.19 8.84
N LEU A 4 -6.81 -10.11 9.36
CA LEU A 4 -6.60 -8.77 8.83
C LEU A 4 -5.49 -8.05 9.60
N LEU A 5 -4.49 -7.56 8.87
CA LEU A 5 -3.50 -6.65 9.42
C LEU A 5 -4.16 -5.28 9.59
N LYS A 6 -3.97 -4.65 10.75
CA LYS A 6 -4.51 -3.31 11.03
C LYS A 6 -3.56 -2.16 10.67
N ARG A 7 -2.30 -2.47 10.35
CA ARG A 7 -1.25 -1.50 10.02
C ARG A 7 -0.48 -1.97 8.78
N PRO A 8 0.02 -1.06 7.94
CA PRO A 8 0.84 -1.46 6.80
C PRO A 8 2.10 -2.19 7.32
N CYS A 9 2.50 -3.26 6.64
CA CYS A 9 3.77 -3.92 6.95
C CYS A 9 4.95 -2.99 6.66
N ASN A 10 6.12 -3.31 7.20
CA ASN A 10 7.33 -2.50 7.04
C ASN A 10 7.79 -2.34 5.57
N GLU A 11 7.44 -3.30 4.70
CA GLU A 11 7.75 -3.31 3.26
C GLU A 11 6.53 -2.89 2.39
N CYS A 12 5.49 -2.31 2.98
CA CYS A 12 4.27 -2.00 2.23
C CYS A 12 4.50 -0.85 1.22
N PRO A 13 4.21 -1.05 -0.08
CA PRO A 13 4.43 -0.02 -1.10
C PRO A 13 3.52 1.19 -0.93
N TRP A 14 2.41 1.05 -0.21
CA TRP A 14 1.49 2.15 0.11
C TRP A 14 2.02 3.11 1.17
N ARG A 15 3.13 2.79 1.85
CA ARG A 15 3.73 3.68 2.85
C ARG A 15 4.45 4.85 2.18
N ARG A 16 4.30 6.05 2.73
CA ARG A 16 4.97 7.27 2.26
C ARG A 16 6.49 7.21 2.37
N ASP A 17 7.01 6.41 3.30
CA ASP A 17 8.45 6.20 3.53
C ASP A 17 8.99 4.93 2.85
N HIS A 18 8.16 4.19 2.11
CA HIS A 18 8.63 3.06 1.31
C HIS A 18 9.67 3.52 0.28
N PRO A 19 10.73 2.74 -0.01
CA PRO A 19 11.64 3.03 -1.11
C PRO A 19 10.89 3.24 -2.43
N ALA A 20 11.13 4.38 -3.09
CA ALA A 20 10.55 4.60 -4.42
C ALA A 20 11.21 3.68 -5.46
N GLY A 21 10.44 3.26 -6.46
CA GLY A 21 10.94 2.51 -7.62
C GLY A 21 10.29 1.13 -7.78
N TRP A 22 11.07 0.06 -7.63
CA TRP A 22 10.64 -1.29 -8.02
C TRP A 22 9.49 -1.84 -7.18
N LEU A 23 8.37 -2.16 -7.84
CA LEU A 23 7.14 -2.71 -7.25
C LEU A 23 6.92 -4.19 -7.63
N GLY A 24 7.98 -5.01 -7.66
CA GLY A 24 7.81 -6.43 -8.01
C GLY A 24 7.59 -6.70 -9.50
N GLY A 25 7.95 -5.75 -10.38
CA GLY A 25 7.70 -5.83 -11.82
C GLY A 25 6.33 -5.29 -12.26
N TYR A 26 5.47 -4.91 -11.32
CA TYR A 26 4.20 -4.23 -11.59
C TYR A 26 4.40 -2.73 -11.76
N ARG A 27 3.49 -2.09 -12.50
CA ARG A 27 3.48 -0.64 -12.64
C ARG A 27 2.72 -0.01 -11.46
N PRO A 28 3.08 1.21 -11.02
CA PRO A 28 2.33 1.89 -9.97
C PRO A 28 0.84 2.08 -10.30
N GLU A 29 0.51 2.28 -11.57
CA GLU A 29 -0.86 2.43 -12.04
C GLU A 29 -1.69 1.17 -11.79
N ASP A 30 -1.11 -0.03 -11.95
CA ASP A 30 -1.79 -1.31 -11.75
C ASP A 30 -2.33 -1.43 -10.31
N PHE A 31 -1.52 -1.03 -9.33
CA PHE A 31 -1.94 -0.97 -7.92
C PHE A 31 -3.12 -0.03 -7.71
N THR A 32 -3.02 1.19 -8.24
CA THR A 32 -4.06 2.20 -8.04
C THR A 32 -5.35 1.85 -8.77
N GLN A 33 -5.27 1.29 -9.98
CA GLN A 33 -6.44 0.87 -10.75
C GLN A 33 -7.17 -0.27 -10.06
N GLN A 34 -6.44 -1.27 -9.56
CA GLN A 34 -7.04 -2.39 -8.84
C GLN A 34 -7.84 -1.92 -7.62
N ILE A 35 -7.36 -0.91 -6.90
CA ILE A 35 -8.05 -0.39 -5.72
C ILE A 35 -9.20 0.56 -6.07
N GLN A 36 -9.01 1.43 -7.07
CA GLN A 36 -10.00 2.43 -7.44
C GLN A 36 -11.18 1.86 -8.24
N PHE A 37 -10.98 0.77 -8.98
CA PHE A 37 -12.00 0.18 -9.86
C PHE A 37 -12.49 -1.19 -9.38
N ASP A 38 -12.63 -1.33 -8.05
CA ASP A 38 -13.26 -2.51 -7.41
C ASP A 38 -12.64 -3.86 -7.83
N GLY A 39 -11.32 -3.88 -8.01
CA GLY A 39 -10.57 -5.12 -8.19
C GLY A 39 -10.51 -5.95 -6.91
N PRO A 40 -10.04 -7.21 -7.00
CA PRO A 40 -9.95 -8.10 -5.84
C PRO A 40 -9.00 -7.53 -4.77
N PRO A 41 -9.22 -7.84 -3.47
CA PRO A 41 -8.35 -7.38 -2.40
C PRO A 41 -6.89 -7.79 -2.62
N LEU A 42 -5.97 -6.84 -2.43
CA LEU A 42 -4.55 -7.14 -2.49
C LEU A 42 -4.13 -7.98 -1.28
N PRO A 43 -3.43 -9.11 -1.46
CA PRO A 43 -2.83 -9.83 -0.35
C PRO A 43 -1.68 -9.03 0.27
N CYS A 44 -1.41 -9.22 1.56
CA CYS A 44 -0.16 -8.75 2.13
C CYS A 44 0.99 -9.66 1.65
N HIS A 45 1.90 -9.12 0.84
CA HIS A 45 3.03 -9.87 0.29
C HIS A 45 3.92 -10.53 1.37
N LYS A 46 4.04 -9.94 2.56
CA LYS A 46 4.78 -10.53 3.70
C LYS A 46 4.10 -11.76 4.32
N THR A 47 2.85 -12.00 3.95
CA THR A 47 2.05 -13.10 4.48
C THR A 47 1.78 -14.18 3.44
N ILE A 48 2.33 -14.04 2.23
CA ILE A 48 2.33 -15.07 1.20
C ILE A 48 3.38 -16.12 1.60
N PRO A 49 2.99 -17.35 1.88
CA PRO A 49 3.94 -18.42 2.18
C PRO A 49 4.69 -18.85 0.91
N GLY A 50 5.94 -19.28 1.06
CA GLY A 50 6.77 -19.74 -0.07
C GLY A 50 6.39 -21.13 -0.61
N ASP A 51 5.41 -21.79 0.00
CA ASP A 51 4.92 -23.13 -0.37
C ASP A 51 3.80 -23.10 -1.43
N GLY A 52 3.48 -21.91 -1.96
CA GLY A 52 2.45 -21.71 -2.98
C GLY A 52 1.02 -21.64 -2.41
N THR A 53 0.85 -21.64 -1.09
CA THR A 53 -0.45 -21.39 -0.47
C THR A 53 -0.82 -19.91 -0.48
N ASP A 54 -2.11 -19.66 -0.24
CA ASP A 54 -2.68 -18.33 -0.19
C ASP A 54 -2.07 -17.44 0.91
N ALA A 55 -2.02 -16.14 0.64
CA ALA A 55 -1.67 -15.13 1.63
C ALA A 55 -2.53 -15.27 2.89
N ARG A 56 -1.89 -15.19 4.06
CA ARG A 56 -2.59 -15.29 5.34
C ARG A 56 -3.39 -14.03 5.66
N ALA A 57 -3.07 -12.87 5.07
CA ALA A 57 -3.75 -11.61 5.34
C ALA A 57 -3.99 -10.74 4.11
N MET A 58 -5.00 -9.87 4.17
CA MET A 58 -5.16 -8.77 3.22
C MET A 58 -4.17 -7.63 3.52
N CYS A 59 -3.89 -6.82 2.51
CA CYS A 59 -2.98 -5.69 2.59
C CYS A 59 -3.63 -4.51 3.35
N ALA A 60 -3.22 -4.32 4.61
CA ALA A 60 -3.65 -3.17 5.43
C ALA A 60 -3.37 -1.82 4.76
N GLY A 61 -2.22 -1.66 4.10
CA GLY A 61 -1.88 -0.40 3.43
C GLY A 61 -2.82 -0.07 2.28
N ALA A 62 -3.32 -1.07 1.55
CA ALA A 62 -4.32 -0.86 0.50
C ALA A 62 -5.68 -0.46 1.10
N LEU A 63 -6.10 -1.12 2.19
CA LEU A 63 -7.33 -0.78 2.90
C LEU A 63 -7.29 0.63 3.50
N ILE A 64 -6.14 1.02 4.07
CA ILE A 64 -5.94 2.39 4.59
C ILE A 64 -5.92 3.40 3.44
N PHE A 65 -5.30 3.09 2.30
CA PHE A 65 -5.36 3.94 1.11
C PHE A 65 -6.81 4.15 0.62
N MET A 66 -7.63 3.09 0.65
CA MET A 66 -9.07 3.21 0.37
C MET A 66 -9.77 4.14 1.37
N ARG A 67 -9.54 3.95 2.67
CA ARG A 67 -10.09 4.84 3.72
C ARG A 67 -9.66 6.30 3.53
N ASN A 68 -8.39 6.53 3.25
CA ASN A 68 -7.83 7.87 3.04
C ASN A 68 -8.44 8.57 1.81
N SER A 69 -8.82 7.81 0.78
CA SER A 69 -9.46 8.32 -0.46
C SER A 69 -10.99 8.30 -0.42
N CYS A 70 -11.60 7.97 0.72
CA CYS A 70 -13.04 7.75 0.84
C CYS A 70 -13.60 6.69 -0.13
N LYS A 71 -12.76 5.74 -0.57
CA LYS A 71 -13.14 4.65 -1.47
C LYS A 71 -13.83 3.52 -0.69
N GLY A 72 -15.05 3.18 -1.10
CA GLY A 72 -15.77 2.01 -0.61
C GLY A 72 -15.21 0.70 -1.17
N ALA A 73 -15.39 -0.40 -0.43
CA ALA A 73 -14.98 -1.73 -0.83
C ALA A 73 -16.15 -2.52 -1.45
N HIS A 74 -16.40 -2.34 -2.75
CA HIS A 74 -17.56 -2.95 -3.41
C HIS A 74 -17.31 -4.36 -3.96
N HIS A 75 -16.05 -4.79 -4.08
CA HIS A 75 -15.75 -6.16 -4.47
C HIS A 75 -16.13 -7.15 -3.35
N PRO A 76 -16.83 -8.26 -3.65
CA PRO A 76 -17.39 -9.17 -2.63
C PRO A 76 -16.34 -9.74 -1.67
N ASP A 77 -15.12 -9.96 -2.16
CA ASP A 77 -14.04 -10.55 -1.37
C ASP A 77 -13.47 -9.63 -0.28
N TYR A 78 -13.82 -8.34 -0.26
CA TYR A 78 -13.42 -7.47 0.86
C TYR A 78 -14.16 -7.80 2.15
N GLY A 79 -15.41 -8.29 2.09
CA GLY A 79 -16.22 -8.49 3.29
C GLY A 79 -16.30 -7.23 4.16
N ASP A 80 -15.98 -7.38 5.45
CA ASP A 80 -15.89 -6.29 6.44
C ASP A 80 -14.46 -5.72 6.59
N ALA A 81 -13.52 -6.10 5.72
CA ALA A 81 -12.11 -5.80 5.92
C ALA A 81 -11.81 -4.29 6.01
N LEU A 82 -12.54 -3.48 5.25
CA LEU A 82 -12.39 -2.03 5.28
C LEU A 82 -12.76 -1.43 6.66
N ASP A 83 -13.69 -2.05 7.39
CA ASP A 83 -14.13 -1.65 8.75
C ASP A 83 -13.13 -2.01 9.86
N THR A 84 -12.06 -2.73 9.51
CA THR A 84 -11.02 -3.12 10.48
C THR A 84 -9.83 -2.16 10.54
N VAL A 85 -9.78 -1.16 9.67
CA VAL A 85 -8.71 -0.15 9.60
C VAL A 85 -9.26 1.27 9.71
N GLU A 86 -8.48 2.13 10.35
CA GLU A 86 -8.73 3.57 10.41
C GLU A 86 -7.96 4.30 9.31
N PRO A 87 -8.43 5.48 8.86
CA PRO A 87 -7.64 6.37 8.01
C PRO A 87 -6.29 6.74 8.67
N ASP A 88 -5.23 6.76 7.88
CA ASP A 88 -3.87 7.19 8.29
C ASP A 88 -3.16 7.83 7.10
N THR A 89 -3.38 9.13 6.91
CA THR A 89 -2.75 9.92 5.86
C THR A 89 -1.30 10.29 6.18
N ALA A 90 -0.86 10.10 7.43
CA ALA A 90 0.52 10.38 7.85
C ALA A 90 1.48 9.28 7.38
N THR A 91 1.04 8.01 7.44
CA THR A 91 1.87 6.85 7.06
C THR A 91 1.59 6.37 5.65
N VAL A 92 0.35 6.45 5.18
CA VAL A 92 -0.10 5.87 3.89
C VAL A 92 -0.53 6.99 2.94
N PHE A 93 -0.27 6.81 1.64
CA PHE A 93 -0.74 7.74 0.61
C PHE A 93 -2.27 7.91 0.67
N ALA A 94 -2.76 9.07 0.25
CA ALA A 94 -4.20 9.33 0.19
C ALA A 94 -4.74 9.24 -1.23
N TRP A 95 -3.95 9.66 -2.22
CA TRP A 95 -4.42 9.78 -3.60
C TRP A 95 -3.52 9.04 -4.58
N SER A 96 -4.11 8.54 -5.67
CA SER A 96 -3.37 7.76 -6.68
C SER A 96 -2.19 8.54 -7.26
N HIS A 97 -2.33 9.85 -7.49
CA HIS A 97 -1.24 10.68 -8.01
C HIS A 97 -0.05 10.78 -7.04
N GLU A 98 -0.28 10.74 -5.71
CA GLU A 98 0.80 10.76 -4.71
C GLU A 98 1.61 9.46 -4.77
N PHE A 99 0.91 8.33 -4.85
CA PHE A 99 1.53 7.00 -4.98
C PHE A 99 2.32 6.89 -6.28
N ILE A 100 1.73 7.33 -7.40
CA ILE A 100 2.36 7.28 -8.72
C ILE A 100 3.58 8.21 -8.78
N ASP A 101 3.48 9.48 -8.36
CA ASP A 101 4.63 10.41 -8.32
C ASP A 101 5.78 9.84 -7.49
N HIS A 102 5.46 9.27 -6.32
CA HIS A 102 6.47 8.68 -5.47
C HIS A 102 7.21 7.52 -6.13
N HIS A 103 6.49 6.56 -6.72
CA HIS A 103 7.11 5.35 -7.28
C HIS A 103 7.72 5.56 -8.67
N CYS A 104 7.27 6.56 -9.43
CA CYS A 104 7.85 6.93 -10.72
C CYS A 104 9.06 7.89 -10.60
N ASN A 105 9.36 8.42 -9.40
CA ASN A 105 10.45 9.37 -9.19
C ASN A 105 11.43 8.90 -8.08
N PRO A 106 12.23 7.85 -8.35
CA PRO A 106 13.20 7.33 -7.38
C PRO A 106 14.29 8.35 -7.02
N ASP A 107 14.67 9.24 -7.93
CA ASP A 107 15.70 10.26 -7.68
C ASP A 107 15.25 11.27 -6.63
N LYS A 108 14.01 11.78 -6.73
CA LYS A 108 13.41 12.67 -5.71
C LYS A 108 13.33 11.99 -4.34
N TRP A 109 13.09 10.67 -4.30
CA TRP A 109 13.15 9.93 -3.04
C TRP A 109 14.57 9.86 -2.47
N LEU A 110 15.57 9.55 -3.30
CA LEU A 110 16.97 9.51 -2.90
C LEU A 110 17.45 10.86 -2.35
N GLU A 111 17.06 11.97 -2.99
CA GLU A 111 17.35 13.33 -2.52
C GLU A 111 16.78 13.58 -1.12
N ARG A 112 15.50 13.24 -0.89
CA ARG A 112 14.86 13.38 0.44
C ARG A 112 15.57 12.54 1.52
N VAL A 113 15.94 11.31 1.18
CA VAL A 113 16.66 10.42 2.11
C VAL A 113 18.04 10.99 2.46
N ARG A 114 18.79 11.47 1.46
CA ARG A 114 20.10 12.13 1.66
C ARG A 114 19.96 13.36 2.54
N ALA A 115 18.99 14.22 2.28
CA ALA A 115 18.72 15.42 3.10
C ALA A 115 18.42 15.05 4.56
N ARG A 116 17.58 14.04 4.80
CA ARG A 116 17.27 13.55 6.16
C ARG A 116 18.50 13.00 6.88
N MET A 117 19.35 12.25 6.18
CA MET A 117 20.59 11.70 6.77
C MET A 117 21.59 12.79 7.14
N THR A 118 21.66 13.88 6.37
CA THR A 118 22.54 15.01 6.67
C THR A 118 22.01 15.85 7.83
N ALA A 119 20.70 16.05 7.95
CA ALA A 119 20.08 16.83 9.02
C ALA A 119 20.10 16.15 10.41
N GLN A 120 20.41 14.85 10.46
CA GLN A 120 20.51 14.06 11.69
C GLN A 120 21.96 13.93 12.20
N ARG A 121 22.93 14.57 11.54
CA ARG A 121 24.32 14.69 11.96
C ARG A 121 24.55 16.03 12.64
#